data_AF-A0A7C6PLE0-F1
#
_entry.id   AF-A0A7C6PLE0-F1
#
_cell.length_a   1.000
_cell.length_b   1.000
_cell.length_c   1.000
_cell.angle_alpha   90.00
_cell.angle_beta   90.00
_cell.angle_gamma   90.00
#
_symmetry.space_group_name_H-M   'P 1'
#
loop_
_entity.id
_entity.type
_entity.pdbx_description
1 polymer ?
#
loop_
_entity_poly.entity_id
_entity_poly.type
_entity_poly.pdbx_seq_one_letter_code
_entity_poly.pdbx_strand_id
1 'polypeptide(L)'
;MYLKEIKTKFVLDRLKETSWVNRKYIKDLQFLEYLISGGRNCFAGAIGYSALSSEYPIESECIRKEIQEGIYTPPPEFRKLVDEHIRKRQLEKLREIRAQQRREKTERNLWLKMGGKP
;
A
#
# COMPACT_ATOMS: atom_id res chain seq x y z
N MET A 1 -24.14 2.92 12.62
CA MET A 1 -22.73 2.72 12.97
C MET A 1 -22.34 1.35 12.43
N TYR A 2 -21.78 1.28 11.21
CA TYR A 2 -21.60 0.00 10.49
C TYR A 2 -20.27 -0.66 10.88
N LEU A 3 -20.22 -1.30 12.04
CA LEU A 3 -19.30 -2.40 12.27
C LEU A 3 -20.02 -3.67 11.82
N LYS A 4 -20.10 -3.87 10.49
CA LYS A 4 -20.53 -5.16 9.92
C LYS A 4 -19.49 -6.20 10.34
N GLU A 5 -19.96 -7.41 10.61
CA GLU A 5 -19.17 -8.58 11.00
C GLU A 5 -17.83 -8.64 10.28
N ILE A 6 -16.74 -8.75 11.05
CA ILE A 6 -15.39 -8.94 10.49
C ILE A 6 -15.38 -10.32 9.82
N LYS A 7 -15.11 -10.35 8.51
CA LYS A 7 -15.20 -11.58 7.70
C LYS A 7 -13.89 -12.35 7.65
N THR A 8 -12.76 -11.68 7.72
CA THR A 8 -11.43 -12.28 7.55
C THR A 8 -10.72 -12.50 8.90
N LYS A 9 -10.01 -13.62 8.98
CA LYS A 9 -9.12 -13.94 10.10
C LYS A 9 -7.95 -12.96 10.16
N PHE A 10 -7.48 -12.47 9.02
CA PHE A 10 -6.42 -11.45 8.98
C PHE A 10 -6.76 -10.19 9.78
N VAL A 11 -7.95 -9.62 9.58
CA VAL A 11 -8.39 -8.41 10.31
C VAL A 11 -8.60 -8.71 11.80
N LEU A 12 -9.10 -9.89 12.15
CA LEU A 12 -9.25 -10.32 13.54
C LEU A 12 -7.92 -10.44 14.28
N ASP A 13 -6.90 -11.00 13.65
CA ASP A 13 -5.58 -11.14 14.27
C ASP A 13 -4.89 -9.77 14.43
N ARG A 14 -5.07 -8.88 13.44
CA ARG A 14 -4.63 -7.49 13.57
C ARG A 14 -5.35 -6.78 14.71
N LEU A 15 -6.65 -6.98 14.87
CA LEU A 15 -7.40 -6.41 16.00
C LEU A 15 -6.83 -6.86 17.35
N LYS A 16 -6.45 -8.14 17.48
CA LYS A 16 -5.85 -8.68 18.73
C LYS A 16 -4.45 -8.12 19.00
N GLU A 17 -3.65 -7.92 17.96
CA GLU A 17 -2.28 -7.40 18.08
C GLU A 17 -2.22 -5.89 18.31
N THR A 18 -3.28 -5.15 17.93
CA THR A 18 -3.22 -3.70 17.85
C THR A 18 -3.69 -3.03 19.15
N SER A 19 -2.84 -2.16 19.71
CA SER A 19 -3.21 -1.30 20.85
C SER A 19 -4.33 -0.31 20.48
N TRP A 20 -5.12 0.10 21.48
CA TRP A 20 -6.28 1.00 21.36
C TRP A 20 -6.00 2.34 20.64
N VAL A 21 -4.73 2.77 20.60
CA VAL A 21 -4.28 3.99 19.92
C VAL A 21 -4.51 3.91 18.39
N ASN A 22 -4.45 2.72 17.80
CA ASN A 22 -4.50 2.53 16.34
C ASN A 22 -5.90 2.11 15.85
N ARG A 23 -6.97 2.63 16.48
CA ARG A 23 -8.35 2.36 16.06
C ARG A 23 -8.65 2.78 14.62
N LYS A 24 -7.97 3.82 14.12
CA LYS A 24 -8.12 4.25 12.72
C LYS A 24 -7.67 3.16 11.77
N TYR A 25 -6.47 2.62 11.99
CA TYR A 25 -5.90 1.53 11.18
C TYR A 25 -6.86 0.33 11.07
N ILE A 26 -7.40 -0.14 12.20
CA ILE A 26 -8.34 -1.26 12.18
C ILE A 26 -9.63 -0.93 11.42
N LYS A 27 -10.17 0.27 11.56
CA LYS A 27 -11.35 0.71 10.79
C LYS A 27 -11.06 0.76 9.30
N ASP A 28 -9.88 1.22 8.91
CA ASP A 28 -9.46 1.29 7.52
C ASP A 28 -9.33 -0.13 6.93
N LEU A 29 -8.79 -1.09 7.68
CA LEU A 29 -8.75 -2.51 7.29
C LEU A 29 -10.15 -3.13 7.15
N GLN A 30 -11.05 -2.86 8.09
CA GLN A 30 -12.45 -3.31 8.02
C GLN A 30 -13.17 -2.72 6.80
N PHE A 31 -12.90 -1.45 6.49
CA PHE A 31 -13.49 -0.82 5.32
C PHE A 31 -12.92 -1.39 4.02
N LEU A 32 -11.60 -1.67 3.96
CA LEU A 32 -10.97 -2.39 2.86
C LEU A 32 -11.62 -3.77 2.65
N GLU A 33 -11.82 -4.53 3.72
CA GLU A 33 -12.50 -5.83 3.68
C GLU A 33 -13.91 -5.72 3.07
N TYR A 34 -14.70 -4.76 3.54
CA TYR A 34 -16.03 -4.48 3.00
C TYR A 34 -15.99 -4.14 1.50
N LEU A 35 -15.07 -3.27 1.09
CA LEU A 35 -14.91 -2.88 -0.30
C LEU A 35 -14.52 -4.08 -1.17
N ILE A 36 -13.57 -4.91 -0.74
CA ILE A 36 -13.12 -6.10 -1.45
C ILE A 36 -14.24 -7.15 -1.56
N SER A 37 -15.04 -7.35 -0.52
CA SER A 37 -16.12 -8.34 -0.49
C SER A 37 -17.30 -8.01 -1.43
N GLY A 38 -17.36 -6.82 -2.02
CA GLY A 38 -18.47 -6.41 -2.90
C GLY A 38 -18.95 -4.96 -2.71
N GLY A 39 -18.33 -4.19 -1.82
CA GLY A 39 -18.66 -2.78 -1.59
C GLY A 39 -18.20 -1.82 -2.72
N ARG A 40 -17.51 -2.30 -3.76
CA ARG A 40 -17.00 -1.50 -4.89
C ARG A 40 -18.03 -1.12 -5.95
N ASN A 41 -19.30 -1.48 -5.77
CA ASN A 41 -20.33 -1.29 -6.80
C ASN A 41 -20.71 0.18 -7.09
N CYS A 42 -20.13 1.14 -6.38
CA CYS A 42 -20.32 2.58 -6.61
C CYS A 42 -18.98 3.31 -6.76
N PHE A 43 -19.00 4.45 -7.45
CA PHE A 43 -17.82 5.27 -7.71
C PHE A 43 -17.08 5.69 -6.43
N ALA A 44 -17.82 6.08 -5.38
CA ALA A 44 -17.25 6.40 -4.07
C ALA A 44 -16.52 5.21 -3.44
N GLY A 45 -17.06 3.98 -3.61
CA GLY A 45 -16.41 2.75 -3.16
C GLY A 45 -15.14 2.44 -3.95
N ALA A 46 -15.13 2.70 -5.25
CA ALA A 46 -13.92 2.54 -6.08
C ALA A 46 -12.81 3.52 -5.68
N ILE A 47 -13.14 4.79 -5.44
CA ILE A 47 -12.17 5.79 -4.93
C ILE A 47 -11.65 5.39 -3.55
N GLY A 48 -12.55 5.02 -2.62
CA GLY A 48 -12.18 4.59 -1.28
C GLY A 48 -11.23 3.38 -1.31
N TYR A 49 -11.49 2.42 -2.19
CA TYR A 49 -10.61 1.27 -2.38
C TYR A 49 -9.25 1.70 -2.93
N SER A 50 -9.21 2.56 -3.94
CA SER A 50 -7.96 3.04 -4.53
C SER A 50 -7.09 3.77 -3.52
N ALA A 51 -7.70 4.64 -2.70
CA ALA A 51 -6.97 5.40 -1.68
C ALA A 51 -6.38 4.47 -0.63
N LEU A 52 -7.19 3.58 -0.05
CA LEU A 52 -6.76 2.70 1.03
C LEU A 52 -5.80 1.59 0.54
N SER A 53 -5.95 1.11 -0.70
CA SER A 53 -5.00 0.15 -1.27
C SER A 53 -3.67 0.80 -1.59
N SER A 54 -3.63 2.11 -1.84
CA SER A 54 -2.38 2.85 -1.99
C SER A 54 -1.69 3.11 -0.65
N GLU A 55 -2.46 3.31 0.43
CA GLU A 55 -1.94 3.53 1.78
C GLU A 55 -1.46 2.21 2.41
N TYR A 56 -2.23 1.13 2.22
CA TYR A 56 -2.01 -0.20 2.79
C TYR A 56 -1.94 -1.28 1.69
N PRO A 57 -0.91 -1.25 0.82
CA PRO A 57 -0.83 -2.14 -0.34
C PRO A 57 -0.73 -3.61 0.06
N ILE A 58 0.08 -3.95 1.07
CA ILE A 58 0.29 -5.33 1.49
C ILE A 58 -0.94 -5.89 2.21
N GLU A 59 -1.54 -5.11 3.09
CA GLU A 59 -2.77 -5.49 3.77
C GLU A 59 -3.92 -5.69 2.79
N SER A 60 -4.07 -4.79 1.81
CA SER A 60 -5.11 -4.92 0.79
C SER A 60 -4.94 -6.19 -0.04
N GLU A 61 -3.70 -6.59 -0.36
CA GLU A 61 -3.42 -7.86 -1.04
C GLU A 61 -3.71 -9.06 -0.16
N CYS A 62 -3.30 -9.06 1.11
CA CYS A 62 -3.59 -10.15 2.04
C CYS A 62 -5.10 -10.36 2.24
N ILE A 63 -5.85 -9.28 2.47
CA ILE A 63 -7.31 -9.33 2.61
C ILE A 63 -7.94 -9.82 1.31
N ARG A 64 -7.45 -9.38 0.15
CA ARG A 64 -7.95 -9.84 -1.15
C ARG A 64 -7.71 -11.34 -1.38
N LYS A 65 -6.51 -11.84 -1.09
CA LYS A 65 -6.19 -13.27 -1.20
C LYS A 65 -7.06 -14.11 -0.27
N GLU A 66 -7.29 -13.65 0.96
CA GLU A 66 -8.15 -14.38 1.89
C GLU A 66 -9.61 -14.44 1.39
N ILE A 67 -10.15 -13.32 0.88
CA ILE A 67 -11.55 -13.28 0.40
C ILE A 67 -11.74 -14.03 -0.92
N GLN A 68 -10.81 -13.90 -1.87
CA GLN A 68 -10.97 -14.44 -3.22
C GLN A 68 -10.47 -15.88 -3.34
N GLU A 69 -9.37 -16.21 -2.67
CA GLU A 69 -8.66 -17.49 -2.80
C GLU A 69 -8.76 -18.35 -1.53
N GLY A 70 -9.27 -17.79 -0.42
CA GLY A 70 -9.32 -18.48 0.87
C GLY A 70 -7.95 -18.63 1.53
N ILE A 71 -6.90 -17.97 1.00
CA ILE A 71 -5.53 -18.10 1.48
C ILE A 71 -5.28 -17.09 2.60
N TYR A 72 -5.17 -17.59 3.82
CA TYR A 72 -4.84 -16.79 4.99
C TYR A 72 -3.32 -16.58 5.11
N THR A 73 -2.90 -15.32 5.30
CA THR A 73 -1.50 -14.97 5.54
C THR A 73 -1.24 -14.79 7.04
N PRO A 74 -0.42 -15.65 7.67
CA PRO A 74 -0.14 -15.55 9.10
C PRO A 74 0.74 -14.33 9.44
N PRO A 75 0.68 -13.80 10.68
CA PRO A 75 1.44 -12.62 11.10
C PRO A 75 2.96 -12.63 10.81
N PRO A 76 3.71 -13.74 11.01
CA PRO A 76 5.14 -13.75 10.70
C PRO A 76 5.43 -13.64 9.21
N GLU A 77 4.57 -14.19 8.35
CA GLU A 77 4.70 -14.09 6.90
C GLU A 77 4.37 -12.68 6.41
N PHE A 78 3.31 -12.08 6.97
CA PHE A 78 2.98 -10.69 6.72
C PHE A 78 4.14 -9.73 7.01
N ARG A 79 4.84 -9.91 8.14
CA ARG A 79 6.01 -9.08 8.48
C ARG A 79 7.11 -9.17 7.41
N LYS A 80 7.38 -10.37 6.90
CA LYS A 80 8.35 -10.56 5.81
C LYS A 80 7.94 -9.83 4.53
N LEU A 81 6.64 -9.89 4.18
CA LEU A 81 6.10 -9.20 3.00
C LEU A 81 6.22 -7.67 3.15
N VAL A 82 5.94 -7.14 4.34
CA VAL A 82 6.10 -5.71 4.64
C VAL A 82 7.57 -5.30 4.51
N ASP A 83 8.49 -6.06 5.11
CA ASP A 83 9.92 -5.76 5.03
C ASP A 83 10.44 -5.80 3.59
N GLU A 84 10.01 -6.79 2.80
CA GLU A 84 10.36 -6.89 1.38
C GLU A 84 9.79 -5.72 0.57
N HIS A 85 8.55 -5.33 0.83
CA HIS A 85 7.91 -4.18 0.18
C HIS A 85 8.65 -2.88 0.48
N ILE A 86 9.01 -2.64 1.75
CA ILE A 86 9.78 -1.47 2.16
C ILE A 86 11.13 -1.44 1.43
N ARG A 87 11.84 -2.58 1.40
CA ARG A 87 13.14 -2.70 0.71
C ARG A 87 13.02 -2.41 -0.78
N LYS A 88 12.02 -2.99 -1.45
CA LYS A 88 11.76 -2.74 -2.89
C LYS A 88 11.48 -1.26 -3.15
N ARG A 89 10.61 -0.65 -2.35
CA ARG A 89 10.24 0.77 -2.49
C ARG A 89 11.41 1.71 -2.25
N GLN A 90 12.29 1.39 -1.29
CA GLN A 90 13.53 2.14 -1.07
C GLN A 90 14.48 2.03 -2.26
N LEU A 91 14.66 0.82 -2.80
CA LEU A 91 15.53 0.60 -3.95
C LEU A 91 15.02 1.32 -5.21
N GLU A 92 13.71 1.31 -5.43
CA GLU A 92 13.07 2.01 -6.54
C GLU A 92 13.25 3.52 -6.45
N LYS A 93 12.97 4.12 -5.28
CA LYS A 93 13.25 5.55 -5.04
C LYS A 93 14.71 5.92 -5.30
N LEU A 94 15.65 5.08 -4.87
CA LEU A 94 17.07 5.30 -5.14
C LEU A 94 17.40 5.24 -6.64
N ARG A 95 16.73 4.37 -7.39
CA ARG A 95 16.87 4.30 -8.85
C ARG A 95 16.29 5.53 -9.53
N GLU A 96 15.12 5.98 -9.12
CA GLU A 96 14.47 7.20 -9.63
C GLU A 96 15.33 8.43 -9.41
N ILE A 97 15.84 8.63 -8.19
CA ILE A 97 16.75 9.74 -7.85
C ILE A 97 18.01 9.69 -8.72
N ARG A 98 18.62 8.51 -8.89
CA ARG A 98 19.80 8.36 -9.75
C ARG A 98 19.48 8.62 -11.22
N ALA A 99 18.32 8.18 -11.70
CA ALA A 99 17.89 8.44 -13.08
C ALA A 99 17.65 9.93 -13.31
N GLN A 100 17.04 10.63 -12.33
CA GLN A 100 16.81 12.06 -12.38
C GLN A 100 18.11 12.85 -12.37
N GLN A 101 19.05 12.51 -11.47
CA GLN A 101 20.39 13.10 -11.46
C GLN A 101 21.14 12.89 -12.78
N ARG A 102 20.95 11.75 -13.45
CA ARG A 102 21.53 11.51 -14.78
C ARG A 102 20.91 12.42 -15.83
N ARG A 103 19.58 12.59 -15.82
CA ARG A 103 18.87 13.51 -16.74
C ARG A 103 19.32 14.95 -16.54
N GLU A 104 19.34 15.42 -15.29
CA GLU A 104 19.80 16.76 -14.94
C GLU A 104 21.27 16.99 -15.34
N LYS A 105 22.14 15.98 -15.14
CA LYS A 105 23.54 16.05 -15.60
C LYS A 105 23.63 16.10 -17.13
N THR A 106 22.84 15.32 -17.86
CA THR A 106 22.84 15.37 -19.33
C THR A 106 22.32 16.69 -19.85
N GLU A 107 21.25 17.22 -19.27
CA GLU A 107 20.67 18.53 -19.61
C GLU A 107 21.65 19.66 -19.30
N ARG A 108 22.31 19.63 -18.13
CA ARG A 108 23.35 20.60 -17.77
C ARG A 108 24.54 20.53 -18.72
N ASN A 109 24.99 19.33 -19.09
CA ASN A 109 26.09 19.16 -20.05
C ASN A 109 25.72 19.67 -21.45
N LEU A 110 24.47 19.47 -21.88
CA LEU A 110 23.94 20.03 -23.12
C LEU A 110 23.88 21.56 -23.07
N TRP A 111 23.39 22.13 -21.97
CA TRP A 111 23.36 23.58 -21.73
C TRP A 111 24.75 24.22 -21.84
N LEU A 112 25.75 23.63 -21.19
CA LEU A 112 27.14 24.09 -21.26
C LEU A 112 27.72 24.01 -22.68
N LYS A 113 27.43 22.93 -23.42
CA LYS A 113 27.87 22.78 -24.82
C LYS A 113 27.27 23.81 -25.77
N MET A 114 26.06 24.28 -25.48
CA MET A 114 25.37 25.32 -26.27
C MET A 114 25.82 26.75 -25.89
N GLY A 115 26.87 26.90 -25.08
CA GLY A 115 27.39 28.21 -24.65
C GLY A 115 26.67 28.80 -23.44
N GLY A 116 25.87 28.00 -22.73
CA GLY A 116 25.24 28.40 -21.48
C GLY A 116 26.28 28.72 -20.39
N LYS A 117 26.05 29.79 -19.63
CA LYS A 117 26.91 30.14 -18.49
C LYS A 117 26.78 29.10 -17.35
N PRO A 118 27.88 28.80 -16.64
CA PRO A 118 27.98 27.72 -15.66
C PRO A 118 27.23 27.94 -14.35
#